data_AF-A0A4Y2TBM4-F1
#
_entry.id   AF-A0A4Y2TBM4-F1
#
_cell.length_a   1.000
_cell.length_b   1.000
_cell.length_c   1.000
_cell.angle_alpha   90.00
_cell.angle_beta   90.00
_cell.angle_gamma   90.00
#
_symmetry.space_group_name_H-M   'P 1'
#
loop_
_entity.id
_entity.type
_entity.pdbx_description
1 polymer ?
#
loop_
_entity_poly.entity_id
_entity_poly.type
_entity_poly.pdbx_seq_one_letter_code
_entity_poly.pdbx_strand_id
1 'polypeptide(L)'
;MLGESVAQLVLPKKYRPEVLKLAHCSVFGGHMGARKTIERIRYSFYWVGMSRDIKAFCQQCKDCQVRRRINCKERVPMTPVARPELPFQVVNIDIIGPIDPPSAGVGNLWLASRMRLF
;
A
#
# COMPACT_ATOMS: atom_id res chain seq x y z
N MET A 1 -21.25 -2.80 19.45
CA MET A 1 -22.46 -3.46 19.97
C MET A 1 -23.05 -4.29 18.85
N LEU A 2 -23.03 -5.62 18.99
CA LEU A 2 -23.63 -6.56 18.05
C LEU A 2 -25.02 -6.92 18.61
N GLY A 3 -26.09 -6.71 17.84
CA GLY A 3 -27.44 -7.21 18.19
C GLY A 3 -28.58 -6.20 18.17
N GLU A 4 -28.32 -4.89 18.03
CA GLU A 4 -29.39 -3.89 18.00
C GLU A 4 -29.98 -3.72 16.59
N SER A 5 -31.31 -3.71 16.50
CA SER A 5 -32.02 -3.40 15.26
C SER A 5 -31.90 -1.91 14.96
N VAL A 6 -31.24 -1.57 13.86
CA VAL A 6 -31.08 -0.19 13.41
C VAL A 6 -32.10 0.12 12.32
N ALA A 7 -32.87 1.20 12.50
CA ALA A 7 -33.72 1.74 11.45
C ALA A 7 -32.86 2.44 10.40
N GLN A 8 -32.98 2.03 9.13
CA GLN A 8 -32.21 2.58 8.02
C GLN A 8 -33.13 3.37 7.09
N LEU A 9 -32.70 4.57 6.69
CA LEU A 9 -33.37 5.36 5.66
C LEU A 9 -33.00 4.84 4.27
N VAL A 10 -34.00 4.62 3.42
CA VAL A 10 -33.77 4.29 2.01
C VAL A 10 -33.24 5.52 1.29
N LEU A 11 -31.97 5.51 0.88
CA LEU A 11 -31.30 6.70 0.35
C LEU A 11 -31.64 6.93 -1.13
N PRO A 12 -32.30 8.06 -1.48
CA PRO A 12 -32.55 8.43 -2.87
C PRO A 12 -31.27 8.57 -3.68
N LYS A 13 -31.32 8.21 -4.97
CA LYS A 13 -30.14 8.22 -5.86
C LYS A 13 -29.37 9.55 -5.85
N LYS A 14 -30.09 10.68 -5.77
CA LYS A 14 -29.50 12.04 -5.76
C LYS A 14 -28.53 12.30 -4.60
N TYR A 15 -28.72 11.66 -3.44
CA TYR A 15 -27.91 11.89 -2.24
C TYR A 15 -26.78 10.87 -2.05
N ARG A 16 -26.76 9.79 -2.83
CA ARG A 16 -25.73 8.75 -2.72
C ARG A 16 -24.30 9.28 -2.89
N PRO A 17 -24.00 10.16 -3.87
CA PRO A 17 -22.63 10.67 -4.05
C PRO A 17 -22.13 11.44 -2.82
N GLU A 18 -23.01 12.24 -2.20
CA GLU A 18 -22.70 13.04 -1.02
C GLU A 18 -22.43 12.16 0.20
N VAL A 19 -23.31 11.17 0.46
CA VAL A 19 -23.13 10.21 1.55
C VAL A 19 -21.86 9.37 1.36
N LEU A 20 -21.56 8.94 0.14
CA LEU A 20 -20.32 8.21 -0.17
C LEU A 20 -19.08 9.06 0.12
N LYS A 21 -19.08 10.33 -0.34
CA LYS A 21 -17.99 11.27 -0.08
C LYS A 21 -17.82 11.53 1.41
N LEU A 22 -18.90 11.73 2.17
CA LEU A 22 -18.85 11.95 3.60
C LEU A 22 -18.34 10.71 4.35
N ALA A 23 -18.84 9.53 4.01
CA ALA A 23 -18.48 8.29 4.71
C ALA A 23 -17.05 7.82 4.44
N HIS A 24 -16.47 8.18 3.29
CA HIS A 24 -15.12 7.76 2.89
C HIS A 24 -14.07 8.87 3.00
N CYS A 25 -14.34 10.07 2.48
CA CYS A 25 -13.34 11.15 2.36
C CYS A 25 -13.31 12.11 3.55
N SER A 26 -14.30 12.09 4.44
CA SER A 26 -14.27 12.97 5.62
C SER A 26 -13.15 12.58 6.58
N VAL A 27 -12.80 13.49 7.50
CA VAL A 27 -11.86 13.21 8.61
C VAL A 27 -12.28 11.96 9.37
N PHE A 28 -13.57 11.77 9.59
CA PHE A 28 -14.09 10.58 10.27
C PHE A 28 -14.00 9.33 9.39
N GLY A 29 -14.21 9.45 8.07
CA GLY A 29 -14.14 8.36 7.09
C GLY A 29 -12.72 7.88 6.81
N GLY A 30 -11.74 8.79 6.87
CA GLY A 30 -10.31 8.49 6.88
C GLY A 30 -9.80 7.68 5.70
N HIS A 31 -10.48 7.74 4.55
CA HIS A 31 -10.17 6.93 3.36
C HIS A 31 -10.09 5.42 3.66
N MET A 32 -10.88 4.95 4.63
CA MET A 32 -10.92 3.55 4.99
C MET A 32 -11.45 2.68 3.84
N GLY A 33 -11.04 1.42 3.83
CA GLY A 33 -11.47 0.45 2.83
C GLY A 33 -12.98 0.18 2.88
N ALA A 34 -13.51 -0.34 1.76
CA ALA A 34 -14.94 -0.49 1.52
C ALA A 34 -15.73 -1.16 2.67
N ARG A 35 -15.16 -2.16 3.37
CA ARG A 35 -15.82 -2.81 4.51
C ARG A 35 -16.23 -1.81 5.60
N LYS A 36 -15.28 -0.97 6.02
CA LYS A 36 -15.52 0.03 7.08
C LYS A 36 -16.47 1.13 6.61
N THR A 37 -16.38 1.51 5.33
CA THR A 37 -17.33 2.47 4.72
C THR A 37 -18.75 1.90 4.68
N ILE A 38 -18.92 0.61 4.35
CA ILE A 38 -20.22 -0.08 4.40
C ILE A 38 -20.77 -0.11 5.83
N GLU A 39 -19.96 -0.50 6.80
CA GLU A 39 -20.36 -0.54 8.21
C GLU A 39 -20.82 0.85 8.69
N ARG A 40 -20.11 1.91 8.32
CA ARG A 40 -20.50 3.28 8.64
C ARG A 40 -21.84 3.70 8.05
N ILE A 41 -22.04 3.45 6.75
CA ILE A 41 -23.27 3.85 6.05
C ILE A 41 -24.47 3.07 6.60
N ARG A 42 -24.27 1.80 6.98
CA ARG A 42 -25.32 0.94 7.54
C ARG A 42 -25.92 1.44 8.86
N TYR A 43 -25.28 2.36 9.57
CA TYR A 43 -25.89 2.95 10.77
C TYR A 43 -27.07 3.88 10.47
N SER A 44 -27.23 4.36 9.23
CA SER A 44 -28.27 5.34 8.91
C SER A 44 -28.97 5.10 7.57
N PHE A 45 -28.31 4.43 6.61
CA PHE A 45 -28.81 4.36 5.24
C PHE A 45 -28.77 2.96 4.66
N TYR A 46 -29.67 2.73 3.71
CA TYR A 46 -29.74 1.54 2.88
C TYR A 46 -30.13 1.89 1.45
N TRP A 47 -29.64 1.13 0.47
CA TRP A 47 -30.22 1.05 -0.87
C TRP A 47 -29.84 -0.27 -1.55
N VAL A 48 -30.63 -0.67 -2.55
CA VAL A 48 -30.35 -1.86 -3.37
C VAL A 48 -29.01 -1.68 -4.10
N GLY A 49 -28.09 -2.63 -3.93
CA GLY A 49 -26.76 -2.58 -4.54
C GLY A 49 -25.71 -1.77 -3.77
N MET A 50 -26.03 -1.26 -2.57
CA MET A 50 -25.15 -0.40 -1.75
C MET A 50 -23.70 -0.90 -1.63
N SER A 51 -23.50 -2.18 -1.32
CA SER A 51 -22.15 -2.74 -1.19
C SER A 51 -21.34 -2.68 -2.49
N ARG A 52 -21.99 -2.80 -3.66
CA ARG A 52 -21.34 -2.70 -4.98
C ARG A 52 -20.95 -1.25 -5.26
N ASP A 53 -21.87 -0.32 -5.05
CA ASP A 53 -21.65 1.11 -5.27
C ASP A 53 -20.52 1.65 -4.37
N ILE A 54 -20.52 1.28 -3.08
CA ILE A 54 -19.46 1.68 -2.14
C ILE A 54 -18.10 1.11 -2.54
N LYS A 55 -18.04 -0.17 -2.95
CA LYS A 55 -16.79 -0.79 -3.41
C LYS A 55 -16.25 -0.06 -4.65
N ALA A 56 -17.10 0.22 -5.62
CA ALA A 56 -16.72 0.96 -6.83
C ALA A 56 -16.21 2.36 -6.49
N PHE A 57 -16.89 3.08 -5.59
CA PHE A 57 -16.47 4.41 -5.13
C PHE A 57 -15.08 4.38 -4.47
N CYS A 58 -14.84 3.47 -3.52
CA CYS A 58 -13.54 3.34 -2.87
C CYS A 58 -12.42 2.95 -3.86
N GLN A 59 -12.73 2.13 -4.87
CA GLN A 59 -11.77 1.77 -5.92
C GLN A 59 -11.42 2.93 -6.84
N GLN A 60 -12.32 3.89 -7.05
CA GLN A 60 -12.10 5.05 -7.90
C GLN A 60 -11.52 6.26 -7.15
N CYS A 61 -11.36 6.18 -5.83
CA CYS A 61 -10.82 7.28 -5.03
C CYS A 61 -9.35 7.55 -5.37
N LYS A 62 -9.05 8.72 -5.95
CA LYS A 62 -7.70 9.13 -6.36
C LYS A 62 -6.72 9.11 -5.19
N ASP A 63 -7.12 9.67 -4.05
CA ASP A 63 -6.33 9.72 -2.82
C ASP A 63 -5.92 8.33 -2.31
N CYS A 64 -6.82 7.35 -2.44
CA CYS A 64 -6.52 5.96 -2.10
C CYS A 64 -5.60 5.33 -3.14
N GLN A 65 -5.83 5.56 -4.43
CA GLN A 65 -5.00 4.96 -5.49
C GLN A 65 -3.56 5.45 -5.46
N VAL A 66 -3.33 6.75 -5.22
CA VAL A 66 -1.97 7.32 -5.13
C VAL A 66 -1.20 6.75 -3.92
N ARG A 67 -1.89 6.51 -2.80
CA ARG A 67 -1.29 5.96 -1.57
C ARG A 67 -1.24 4.43 -1.55
N ARG A 68 -1.93 3.76 -2.46
CA ARG A 68 -2.04 2.31 -2.46
C ARG A 68 -0.68 1.71 -2.79
N ARG A 69 -0.22 0.78 -1.94
CA ARG A 69 0.95 -0.04 -2.26
C ARG A 69 0.66 -0.86 -3.51
N ILE A 70 1.44 -0.62 -4.56
CA ILE A 70 1.43 -1.44 -5.76
C ILE A 70 2.14 -2.75 -5.42
N ASN A 71 1.37 -3.83 -5.29
CA ASN A 71 1.94 -5.17 -5.21
C ASN A 71 2.25 -5.62 -6.64
N CYS A 72 3.44 -5.28 -7.16
CA CYS A 72 3.95 -5.91 -8.37
C CYS A 72 4.12 -7.41 -8.10
N LYS A 73 3.21 -8.21 -8.68
CA LYS A 73 3.29 -9.67 -8.68
C LYS A 73 4.20 -10.20 -9.79
N GLU A 74 4.46 -9.39 -10.82
CA GLU A 74 5.54 -9.63 -11.77
C GLU A 74 6.87 -9.39 -11.05
N ARG A 75 7.28 -10.40 -10.28
CA ARG A 75 8.68 -10.56 -9.96
C ARG A 75 9.29 -11.24 -11.16
N VAL A 76 10.26 -10.58 -11.79
CA VAL A 76 11.16 -11.28 -12.73
C VAL A 76 11.69 -12.51 -11.98
N PRO A 77 11.59 -13.73 -12.54
CA PRO A 77 12.15 -14.90 -11.91
C PRO A 77 13.61 -14.62 -11.56
N MET A 78 13.98 -14.81 -10.29
CA MET A 78 15.36 -14.62 -9.87
C MET A 78 16.22 -15.63 -10.62
N THR A 79 17.06 -15.15 -11.53
CA THR A 79 18.04 -15.98 -12.22
C THR A 79 19.25 -16.17 -11.31
N PRO A 80 19.76 -17.39 -11.14
CA PRO A 80 20.99 -17.61 -10.39
C PRO A 80 22.15 -16.90 -11.08
N VAL A 81 23.01 -16.25 -10.28
CA VAL A 81 24.26 -15.68 -10.79
C VAL A 81 25.20 -16.84 -11.13
N ALA A 82 25.69 -16.89 -12.37
CA ALA A 82 26.64 -17.90 -12.81
C ALA A 82 27.92 -17.83 -11.98
N ARG A 83 28.42 -18.99 -11.55
CA ARG A 83 29.70 -19.08 -10.83
C ARG A 83 30.83 -19.02 -11.86
N PRO A 84 31.84 -18.15 -11.69
CA PRO A 84 33.02 -18.17 -12.53
C PRO A 84 33.79 -19.49 -12.38
N GLU A 85 34.45 -19.93 -13.46
CA GLU A 85 35.24 -21.17 -13.48
C GLU A 85 36.62 -21.00 -12.85
N LEU A 86 37.16 -19.78 -12.88
CA LEU A 86 38.47 -19.44 -12.36
C LEU A 86 38.39 -18.31 -11.32
N PRO A 87 39.33 -18.28 -10.36
CA PRO A 87 39.46 -17.16 -9.44
C PRO A 87 39.63 -15.83 -10.18
N PHE A 88 39.12 -14.75 -9.56
CA PHE A 88 39.25 -13.36 -10.02
C PHE A 88 38.55 -12.99 -11.34
N GLN A 89 37.68 -13.84 -11.89
CA GLN A 89 36.90 -13.49 -13.10
C GLN A 89 35.75 -12.51 -12.86
N VAL A 90 35.17 -12.49 -11.65
CA VAL A 90 34.05 -11.62 -11.30
C VAL A 90 34.29 -10.99 -9.93
N VAL A 91 34.14 -9.66 -9.84
CA VAL A 91 34.21 -8.91 -8.59
C VAL A 91 32.89 -8.17 -8.40
N ASN A 92 32.20 -8.44 -7.29
CA ASN A 92 30.99 -7.71 -6.90
C ASN A 92 31.36 -6.65 -5.86
N ILE A 93 31.16 -5.38 -6.21
CA ILE A 93 31.48 -4.23 -5.37
C ILE A 93 30.16 -3.55 -5.00
N ASP A 94 29.94 -3.32 -3.71
CA ASP A 94 28.83 -2.53 -3.20
C ASP A 94 29.36 -1.28 -2.49
N ILE A 95 28.58 -0.20 -2.48
CA ILE A 95 28.95 1.06 -1.83
C ILE A 95 28.01 1.25 -0.66
N ILE A 96 28.58 1.41 0.54
CA ILE A 96 27.81 1.65 1.75
C ILE A 96 27.94 3.12 2.12
N GLY A 97 26.78 3.80 2.23
CA GLY A 97 26.64 5.21 2.61
C GLY A 97 26.73 5.44 4.12
N PRO A 98 26.78 6.71 4.57
CA PRO A 98 27.59 7.16 5.70
C PRO A 98 27.36 6.35 6.97
N ILE A 99 28.46 5.80 7.49
CA ILE A 99 28.49 5.05 8.75
C ILE A 99 28.88 6.02 9.87
N ASP A 100 28.06 6.09 10.90
CA ASP A 100 28.30 6.88 12.11
C ASP A 100 28.40 5.93 13.32
N PRO A 101 29.53 5.90 14.06
CA PRO A 101 30.74 6.72 13.90
C PRO A 101 31.62 6.30 12.70
N PRO A 102 32.42 7.23 12.12
CA PRO A 102 33.37 6.90 11.07
C PRO A 102 34.38 5.85 11.54
N SER A 103 34.56 4.79 10.75
CA SER A 103 35.48 3.69 11.06
C SER A 103 36.95 4.09 11.03
N ALA A 104 37.32 5.13 10.28
CA ALA A 104 38.67 5.67 10.23
C ALA A 104 38.68 7.15 9.80
N GLY A 105 38.57 8.07 10.75
CA GLY A 105 39.14 9.44 10.75
C GLY A 105 38.84 10.47 9.64
N VAL A 106 38.64 10.09 8.37
CA VAL A 106 38.46 10.99 7.22
C VAL A 106 37.71 10.27 6.09
N GLY A 107 36.61 10.85 5.58
CA GLY A 107 36.03 10.53 4.26
C GLY A 107 34.78 9.64 4.25
N ASN A 108 33.72 10.14 3.59
CA ASN A 108 32.34 9.64 3.70
C ASN A 108 31.93 8.64 2.60
N LEU A 109 32.85 7.80 2.10
CA LEU A 109 32.52 6.78 1.10
C LEU A 109 33.44 5.57 1.27
N TRP A 110 32.88 4.41 1.60
CA TRP A 110 33.66 3.18 1.73
C TRP A 110 33.12 2.10 0.79
N LEU A 111 34.03 1.51 0.02
CA LEU A 111 33.77 0.37 -0.87
C LEU A 111 33.63 -0.89 -0.01
N ALA A 112 32.46 -1.51 -0.01
CA ALA A 112 32.29 -2.85 0.52
C ALA A 112 32.46 -3.86 -0.63
N SER A 113 33.69 -4.32 -0.86
CA SER A 113 33.92 -5.44 -1.76
C SER A 113 33.62 -6.75 -1.02
N ARG A 114 32.54 -7.45 -1.37
CA ARG A 114 32.39 -8.85 -0.97
C ARG A 114 33.11 -9.70 -1.99
N MET A 115 34.41 -9.88 -1.80
CA MET A 115 35.19 -10.82 -2.62
C MET A 115 34.83 -12.24 -2.20
N ARG A 116 33.96 -12.89 -2.96
CA ARG A 116 33.71 -14.32 -2.82
C ARG A 116 34.76 -15.02 -3.69
N LEU A 117 35.85 -15.44 -3.04
CA LEU A 117 36.86 -16.28 -3.67
C LEU A 117 36.20 -17.62 -4.00
N PHE A 118 36.00 -17.88 -5.28
CA PHE A 118 35.84 -19.23 -5.80
C PHE A 118 37.05 -19.51 -6.69
#